data_AF-A0A9E5FYM2-F1
#
_entry.id   AF-A0A9E5FYM2-F1
#
_cell.length_a   1.000
_cell.length_b   1.000
_cell.length_c   1.000
_cell.angle_alpha   90.00
_cell.angle_beta   90.00
_cell.angle_gamma   90.00
#
_symmetry.space_group_name_H-M   'P 1'
#
loop_
_entity.id
_entity.type
_entity.pdbx_description
1 polymer ?
#
loop_
_entity_poly.entity_id
_entity_poly.type
_entity_poly.pdbx_seq_one_letter_code
_entity_poly.pdbx_strand_id
1 'polypeptide(L)'
;MPRSAVIIGAGLGGSLLAHYLGQRGWEVRVFERRGDPRARGTVGGRSINLAISARGLHALERAGLASAVKEHGIRMPGRMLHSTTGATAFIPYSADPTRAIMSFSRSALNMLLLRAAAAHPSVQFTFDHRCVGLDEQGGAAIMEGPDGVTVRATADLIVGADGSFSAVRGHLERRERFEYSQSSLA
;
A
#
# COMPACT_ATOMS: atom_id res chain seq x y z
N MET A 1 26.19 -10.78 0.06
CA MET A 1 25.35 -9.93 0.91
C MET A 1 23.95 -9.91 0.31
N PRO A 2 22.87 -10.15 1.08
CA PRO A 2 21.51 -9.94 0.60
C PRO A 2 21.31 -8.46 0.25
N ARG A 3 20.53 -8.16 -0.80
CA ARG A 3 20.19 -6.78 -1.16
C ARG A 3 19.24 -6.19 -0.12
N SER A 4 19.37 -4.90 0.13
CA SER A 4 18.61 -4.17 1.13
C SER A 4 17.64 -3.16 0.49
N ALA A 5 16.46 -3.01 1.08
CA ALA A 5 15.48 -2.00 0.68
C ALA A 5 14.90 -1.26 1.89
N VAL A 6 14.71 0.05 1.73
CA VAL A 6 13.92 0.88 2.64
C VAL A 6 12.63 1.27 1.92
N ILE A 7 11.49 0.94 2.52
CA ILE A 7 10.16 1.32 2.00
C ILE A 7 9.55 2.35 2.94
N ILE A 8 9.16 3.49 2.39
CA ILE A 8 8.49 4.55 3.15
C ILE A 8 6.98 4.41 2.93
N GLY A 9 6.25 4.01 3.96
CA GLY A 9 4.81 3.79 3.97
C GLY A 9 4.43 2.32 4.07
N ALA A 10 3.70 1.94 5.13
CA ALA A 10 3.18 0.59 5.36
C ALA A 10 1.69 0.47 4.98
N GLY A 11 1.29 1.18 3.91
CA GLY A 11 -0.03 1.05 3.30
C GLY A 11 -0.15 -0.19 2.40
N LEU A 12 -1.18 -0.22 1.56
CA LEU A 12 -1.46 -1.34 0.65
C LEU A 12 -0.28 -1.63 -0.30
N GLY A 13 0.23 -0.61 -0.99
CA GLY A 13 1.33 -0.77 -1.94
C GLY A 13 2.65 -1.14 -1.26
N GLY A 14 3.01 -0.43 -0.18
CA GLY A 14 4.26 -0.66 0.54
C GLY A 14 4.32 -2.02 1.21
N SER A 15 3.24 -2.45 1.87
CA SER A 15 3.18 -3.77 2.51
C SER A 15 3.20 -4.92 1.49
N LEU A 16 2.50 -4.77 0.36
CA LEU A 16 2.55 -5.76 -0.72
C LEU A 16 3.97 -5.87 -1.31
N LEU A 17 4.64 -4.74 -1.54
CA LEU A 17 6.02 -4.73 -2.03
C LEU A 17 6.98 -5.36 -1.02
N ALA A 18 6.85 -5.03 0.27
CA ALA A 18 7.67 -5.61 1.33
C ALA A 18 7.54 -7.14 1.36
N HIS A 19 6.31 -7.65 1.23
CA HIS A 19 6.08 -9.09 1.12
C HIS A 19 6.77 -9.71 -0.11
N TYR A 20 6.68 -9.07 -1.28
CA TYR A 20 7.33 -9.55 -2.50
C TYR A 20 8.86 -9.55 -2.42
N LEU A 21 9.45 -8.57 -1.74
CA LEU A 21 10.90 -8.49 -1.53
C LEU A 21 11.36 -9.50 -0.49
N GLY A 22 10.59 -9.72 0.58
CA GLY A 22 10.81 -10.79 1.56
C GLY A 22 10.83 -12.18 0.91
N GLN A 23 9.85 -12.48 0.03
CA GLN A 23 9.84 -13.71 -0.77
C GLN A 23 11.09 -13.91 -1.66
N ARG A 24 11.81 -12.82 -1.96
CA ARG A 24 13.03 -12.83 -2.78
C ARG A 24 14.32 -12.76 -1.96
N GLY A 25 14.23 -12.86 -0.64
CA GLY A 25 15.39 -12.84 0.26
C GLY A 25 16.07 -11.47 0.39
N TRP A 26 15.33 -10.38 0.21
CA TRP A 26 15.84 -9.03 0.51
C TRP A 26 15.71 -8.73 2.01
N GLU A 27 16.63 -7.92 2.51
CA GLU A 27 16.53 -7.26 3.82
C GLU A 27 15.71 -5.98 3.69
N VAL A 28 14.50 -5.98 4.22
CA VAL A 28 13.54 -4.90 4.00
C VAL A 28 13.21 -4.20 5.31
N ARG A 29 13.39 -2.88 5.33
CA ARG A 29 12.93 -2.02 6.43
C ARG A 29 11.80 -1.14 5.94
N VAL A 30 10.64 -1.27 6.56
CA VAL A 30 9.45 -0.50 6.23
C VAL A 30 9.21 0.51 7.35
N PHE A 31 9.12 1.79 6.99
CA PHE A 31 8.76 2.83 7.95
C PHE A 31 7.35 3.35 7.70
N GLU A 32 6.58 3.57 8.77
CA GLU A 32 5.23 4.12 8.70
C GLU A 32 5.05 5.24 9.71
N ARG A 33 4.46 6.35 9.25
CA ARG A 33 4.18 7.53 10.08
C ARG A 33 3.16 7.23 11.18
N ARG A 34 2.19 6.38 10.88
CA ARG A 34 1.10 6.02 11.80
C ARG A 34 1.55 4.91 12.75
N GLY A 35 0.87 4.80 13.89
CA GLY A 35 1.04 3.68 14.80
C GLY A 35 0.57 2.35 14.19
N ASP A 36 1.06 1.24 14.77
CA ASP A 36 0.79 -0.10 14.27
C ASP A 36 -0.72 -0.45 14.31
N PRO A 37 -1.37 -0.63 13.15
CA PRO A 37 -2.79 -0.96 13.12
C PRO A 37 -3.09 -2.36 13.68
N ARG A 38 -2.07 -3.24 13.81
CA ARG A 38 -2.21 -4.56 14.42
C ARG A 38 -2.40 -4.50 15.94
N ALA A 39 -1.87 -3.45 16.57
CA ALA A 39 -1.96 -3.23 18.01
C ALA A 39 -3.09 -2.25 18.38
N ARG A 40 -3.27 -1.18 17.59
CA ARG A 40 -4.17 -0.06 17.93
C ARG A 40 -5.51 -0.07 17.17
N GLY A 41 -5.71 -1.03 16.28
CA GLY A 41 -6.84 -1.01 15.34
C GLY A 41 -6.65 0.03 14.23
N THR A 42 -7.53 0.02 13.24
CA THR A 42 -7.41 0.94 12.10
C THR A 42 -8.01 2.31 12.38
N VAL A 43 -7.19 3.35 12.27
CA VAL A 43 -7.64 4.75 12.32
C VAL A 43 -8.51 5.06 11.09
N GLY A 44 -9.73 5.54 11.31
CA GLY A 44 -10.68 5.95 10.27
C GLY A 44 -10.17 7.12 9.41
N GLY A 45 -10.78 7.32 8.24
CA GLY A 45 -10.50 8.49 7.36
C GLY A 45 -10.29 8.18 5.87
N ARG A 46 -10.47 6.94 5.42
CA ARG A 46 -10.50 6.56 3.99
C ARG A 46 -11.64 5.58 3.73
N SER A 47 -11.97 5.33 2.45
CA SER A 47 -13.03 4.41 2.02
C SER A 47 -13.00 3.10 2.81
N ILE A 48 -14.16 2.66 3.29
CA ILE A 48 -14.33 1.43 4.08
C ILE A 48 -14.03 0.20 3.24
N ASN A 49 -14.58 0.15 2.02
CA ASN A 49 -14.39 -0.93 1.05
C ASN A 49 -13.64 -0.44 -0.20
N LEU A 50 -12.99 -1.38 -0.88
CA LEU A 50 -12.29 -1.21 -2.14
C LEU A 50 -12.80 -2.21 -3.16
N ALA A 51 -13.04 -1.72 -4.38
CA ALA A 51 -13.19 -2.58 -5.54
C ALA A 51 -11.82 -2.99 -6.07
N ILE A 52 -11.44 -4.25 -5.85
CA ILE A 52 -10.24 -4.85 -6.42
C ILE A 52 -10.58 -5.41 -7.81
N SER A 53 -9.98 -4.82 -8.83
CA SER A 53 -10.10 -5.27 -10.23
C SER A 53 -9.13 -6.42 -10.54
N ALA A 54 -9.24 -7.00 -11.74
CA ALA A 54 -8.39 -8.09 -12.22
C ALA A 54 -6.88 -7.85 -11.99
N ARG A 55 -6.39 -6.62 -12.18
CA ARG A 55 -4.97 -6.29 -11.96
C ARG A 55 -4.55 -6.41 -10.50
N GLY A 56 -5.40 -5.94 -9.59
CA GLY A 56 -5.15 -6.07 -8.14
C GLY A 56 -5.25 -7.52 -7.68
N LEU A 57 -6.23 -8.27 -8.18
CA LEU A 57 -6.39 -9.69 -7.89
C LEU A 57 -5.17 -10.49 -8.37
N HIS A 58 -4.68 -10.22 -9.58
CA HIS A 58 -3.47 -10.85 -10.10
C HIS A 58 -2.24 -10.54 -9.26
N ALA A 59 -2.08 -9.29 -8.81
CA ALA A 59 -0.99 -8.92 -7.91
C ALA A 59 -1.09 -9.61 -6.53
N LEU A 60 -2.27 -9.95 -6.05
CA LEU A 60 -2.45 -10.71 -4.80
C LEU A 60 -2.24 -12.20 -5.01
N GLU A 61 -2.64 -12.73 -6.16
CA GLU A 61 -2.39 -14.12 -6.56
C GLU A 61 -0.90 -14.42 -6.69
N ARG A 62 -0.15 -13.54 -7.38
CA ARG A 62 1.30 -13.65 -7.52
C ARG A 62 2.05 -13.53 -6.18
N ALA A 63 1.42 -12.94 -5.16
CA ALA A 63 1.92 -12.89 -3.79
C ALA A 63 1.54 -14.13 -2.97
N GLY A 64 0.74 -15.07 -3.52
CA GLY A 64 0.24 -16.22 -2.77
C GLY A 64 -0.92 -15.91 -1.82
N LEU A 65 -1.59 -14.76 -2.01
CA LEU A 65 -2.66 -14.26 -1.12
C LEU A 65 -4.07 -14.39 -1.74
N ALA A 66 -4.21 -15.09 -2.86
CA ALA A 66 -5.49 -15.24 -3.55
C ALA A 66 -6.58 -15.91 -2.70
N SER A 67 -6.22 -16.87 -1.83
CA SER A 67 -7.17 -17.56 -0.96
C SER A 67 -7.85 -16.59 0.02
N ALA A 68 -7.06 -15.79 0.74
CA ALA A 68 -7.57 -14.78 1.68
C ALA A 68 -8.47 -13.74 0.98
N VAL A 69 -8.15 -13.38 -0.26
CA VAL A 69 -8.99 -12.47 -1.06
C VAL A 69 -10.33 -13.10 -1.43
N LYS A 70 -10.33 -14.39 -1.80
CA LYS A 70 -11.55 -15.13 -2.12
C LYS A 70 -12.43 -15.35 -0.90
N GLU A 71 -11.83 -15.59 0.27
CA GLU A 71 -12.54 -15.88 1.52
C GLU A 71 -13.24 -14.66 2.10
N HIS A 72 -12.59 -13.50 2.08
CA HIS A 72 -13.11 -12.28 2.72
C HIS A 72 -13.64 -11.25 1.74
N GLY A 73 -13.50 -11.49 0.43
CA GLY A 73 -13.98 -10.60 -0.61
C GLY A 73 -15.42 -10.91 -1.02
N ILE A 74 -16.22 -9.88 -1.26
CA ILE A 74 -17.56 -10.02 -1.83
C ILE A 74 -17.47 -9.85 -3.34
N ARG A 75 -17.89 -10.87 -4.08
CA ARG A 75 -17.88 -10.86 -5.54
C ARG A 75 -18.93 -9.89 -6.10
N MET A 76 -18.51 -8.99 -6.99
CA MET A 76 -19.37 -8.01 -7.68
C MET A 76 -19.27 -8.23 -9.21
N PRO A 77 -20.22 -8.98 -9.82
CA PRO A 77 -20.17 -9.32 -11.26
C PRO A 77 -20.58 -8.19 -12.20
N GLY A 78 -21.17 -7.12 -11.67
CA GLY A 78 -21.71 -6.02 -12.46
C GLY A 78 -22.10 -4.84 -11.59
N ARG A 79 -22.69 -3.84 -12.22
CA ARG A 79 -23.26 -2.66 -11.57
C ARG A 79 -24.78 -2.78 -11.51
N MET A 80 -25.37 -2.37 -10.39
CA MET A 80 -26.80 -2.12 -10.29
C MET A 80 -27.03 -0.63 -10.51
N LEU A 81 -27.76 -0.27 -11.56
CA LEU A 81 -28.21 1.10 -11.79
C LEU A 81 -29.54 1.30 -11.05
N HIS A 82 -29.66 2.41 -10.33
CA HIS A 82 -30.89 2.85 -9.69
C HIS A 82 -31.36 4.12 -10.40
N SER A 83 -32.53 4.08 -11.05
CA SER A 83 -33.11 5.26 -11.69
C SER A 83 -33.71 6.22 -10.67
N THR A 84 -33.96 7.45 -11.08
CA THR A 84 -34.68 8.46 -10.26
C THR A 84 -36.12 8.06 -9.96
N THR A 85 -36.70 7.14 -10.75
CA THR A 85 -38.04 6.58 -10.54
C THR A 85 -38.04 5.34 -9.64
N GLY A 86 -36.87 4.92 -9.14
CA GLY A 86 -36.72 3.72 -8.29
C GLY A 86 -36.59 2.40 -9.04
N ALA A 87 -36.64 2.41 -10.37
CA ALA A 87 -36.40 1.22 -11.17
C ALA A 87 -34.92 0.81 -11.12
N THR A 88 -34.66 -0.50 -11.11
CA THR A 88 -33.30 -1.05 -11.06
C THR A 88 -32.94 -1.79 -12.33
N ALA A 89 -31.72 -1.62 -12.82
CA ALA A 89 -31.19 -2.36 -13.96
C ALA A 89 -29.79 -2.91 -13.66
N PHE A 90 -29.64 -4.23 -13.72
CA PHE A 90 -28.33 -4.87 -13.56
C PHE A 90 -27.58 -4.93 -14.89
N ILE A 91 -26.33 -4.49 -14.88
CA ILE A 91 -25.44 -4.54 -16.06
C ILE A 91 -24.16 -5.29 -15.67
N PRO A 92 -23.89 -6.47 -16.25
CA PRO A 92 -22.66 -7.21 -15.99
C PRO A 92 -21.43 -6.45 -16.49
N TYR A 93 -20.30 -6.61 -15.80
CA TYR A 93 -19.02 -6.01 -16.24
C TYR A 93 -18.41 -6.74 -17.44
N SER A 94 -18.78 -8.01 -17.65
CA SER A 94 -18.26 -8.85 -18.72
C SER A 94 -19.32 -9.83 -19.20
N ALA A 95 -19.23 -10.24 -20.46
CA ALA A 95 -20.01 -11.36 -21.00
C ALA A 95 -19.57 -12.71 -20.37
N ASP A 96 -18.32 -12.80 -19.91
CA ASP A 96 -17.80 -13.97 -19.19
C ASP A 96 -18.22 -13.88 -17.71
N PRO A 97 -19.12 -14.76 -17.22
CA PRO A 97 -19.64 -14.69 -15.87
C PRO A 97 -18.58 -15.07 -14.82
N THR A 98 -17.42 -15.60 -15.19
CA THR A 98 -16.34 -15.87 -14.22
C THR A 98 -15.61 -14.59 -13.81
N ARG A 99 -15.70 -13.53 -14.64
CA ARG A 99 -15.03 -12.24 -14.40
C ARG A 99 -15.88 -11.33 -13.52
N ALA A 100 -15.29 -10.88 -12.42
CA ALA A 100 -15.90 -9.96 -11.49
C ALA A 100 -14.84 -9.08 -10.83
N ILE A 101 -15.26 -7.95 -10.26
CA ILE A 101 -14.44 -7.23 -9.30
C ILE A 101 -14.78 -7.75 -7.90
N MET A 102 -13.84 -7.63 -6.95
CA MET A 102 -14.07 -8.04 -5.57
C MET A 102 -14.18 -6.80 -4.69
N SER A 103 -15.25 -6.69 -3.91
CA SER A 103 -15.32 -5.72 -2.82
C SER A 103 -14.56 -6.28 -1.64
N PHE A 104 -13.61 -5.51 -1.11
CA PHE A 104 -12.79 -5.94 0.01
C PHE A 104 -12.58 -4.78 0.97
N SER A 105 -12.66 -5.06 2.27
CA SER A 105 -12.42 -4.03 3.29
C SER A 105 -10.98 -3.51 3.22
N ARG A 106 -10.81 -2.18 3.15
CA ARG A 106 -9.49 -1.56 3.08
C ARG A 106 -8.65 -1.90 4.32
N SER A 107 -9.26 -1.87 5.50
CA SER A 107 -8.57 -2.19 6.76
C SER A 107 -8.15 -3.65 6.79
N ALA A 108 -9.05 -4.57 6.40
CA ALA A 108 -8.77 -5.99 6.34
C ALA A 108 -7.65 -6.31 5.33
N LEU A 109 -7.68 -5.69 4.14
CA LEU A 109 -6.64 -5.89 3.14
C LEU A 109 -5.28 -5.37 3.63
N ASN A 110 -5.25 -4.20 4.28
CA ASN A 110 -4.01 -3.67 4.84
C ASN A 110 -3.44 -4.60 5.92
N MET A 111 -4.29 -5.10 6.81
CA MET A 111 -3.91 -6.05 7.85
C MET A 111 -3.39 -7.38 7.28
N LEU A 112 -4.05 -7.91 6.25
CA LEU A 112 -3.60 -9.11 5.53
C LEU A 112 -2.19 -8.92 4.97
N LEU A 113 -1.96 -7.81 4.24
CA LEU A 113 -0.68 -7.51 3.62
C LEU A 113 0.43 -7.26 4.64
N LEU A 114 0.14 -6.52 5.71
CA LEU A 114 1.08 -6.29 6.81
C LEU A 114 1.50 -7.60 7.49
N ARG A 115 0.55 -8.49 7.78
CA ARG A 115 0.84 -9.79 8.40
C ARG A 115 1.63 -10.68 7.45
N ALA A 116 1.25 -10.74 6.17
CA ALA A 116 1.97 -11.52 5.16
C ALA A 116 3.41 -11.03 4.98
N ALA A 117 3.64 -9.72 5.00
CA ALA A 117 4.98 -9.15 4.92
C ALA A 117 5.79 -9.44 6.20
N ALA A 118 5.22 -9.21 7.38
CA ALA A 118 5.89 -9.40 8.66
C ALA A 118 6.16 -10.88 9.02
N ALA A 119 5.57 -11.83 8.29
CA ALA A 119 5.87 -13.25 8.43
C ALA A 119 7.28 -13.60 7.89
N HIS A 120 7.88 -12.73 7.08
CA HIS A 120 9.25 -12.91 6.60
C HIS A 120 10.23 -12.35 7.64
N PRO A 121 11.20 -13.14 8.15
CA PRO A 121 12.18 -12.67 9.14
C PRO A 121 13.05 -11.49 8.66
N SER A 122 13.24 -11.36 7.35
CA SER A 122 14.01 -10.28 6.73
C SER A 122 13.21 -8.98 6.52
N VAL A 123 11.93 -8.93 6.93
CA VAL A 123 11.07 -7.75 6.77
C VAL A 123 10.75 -7.17 8.15
N GLN A 124 11.25 -5.97 8.41
CA GLN A 124 11.06 -5.25 9.66
C GLN A 124 10.19 -4.01 9.47
N PHE A 125 9.22 -3.81 10.36
CA PHE A 125 8.36 -2.64 10.37
C PHE A 125 8.68 -1.74 11.55
N THR A 126 8.86 -0.45 11.27
CA THR A 126 9.04 0.60 12.25
C THR A 126 7.92 1.62 12.11
N PHE A 127 6.98 1.60 13.05
CA PHE A 127 5.82 2.50 13.08
C PHE A 127 6.13 3.78 13.84
N ASP A 128 5.22 4.75 13.79
CA ASP A 128 5.36 6.07 14.42
C ASP A 128 6.61 6.84 13.95
N HIS A 129 7.08 6.57 12.72
CA HIS A 129 8.25 7.21 12.12
C HIS A 129 7.89 7.86 10.79
N ARG A 130 8.01 9.18 10.71
CA ARG A 130 7.67 9.95 9.50
C ARG A 130 8.93 10.26 8.68
N CYS A 131 8.86 10.12 7.36
CA CYS A 131 9.97 10.52 6.50
C CYS A 131 10.02 12.05 6.44
N VAL A 132 11.16 12.63 6.78
CA VAL A 132 11.40 14.09 6.78
C VAL A 132 12.45 14.52 5.77
N GLY A 133 13.22 13.57 5.23
CA GLY A 133 14.36 13.86 4.37
C GLY A 133 14.76 12.71 3.48
N LEU A 134 15.42 13.02 2.36
CA LEU A 134 16.19 12.08 1.56
C LEU A 134 17.62 12.62 1.43
N ASP A 135 18.60 11.76 1.68
CA ASP A 135 20.00 11.98 1.36
C ASP A 135 20.35 11.14 0.13
N GLU A 136 20.26 11.77 -1.03
CA GLU A 136 20.44 11.10 -2.31
C GLU A 136 21.90 10.70 -2.57
N GLN A 137 22.84 11.50 -2.07
CA GLN A 137 24.28 11.29 -2.25
C GLN A 137 24.74 10.10 -1.41
N GLY A 138 24.25 10.00 -0.17
CA GLY A 138 24.52 8.89 0.73
C GLY A 138 23.56 7.71 0.62
N GLY A 139 22.56 7.75 -0.26
CA GLY A 139 21.59 6.68 -0.47
C GLY A 139 20.77 6.37 0.78
N ALA A 140 20.25 7.39 1.47
CA ALA A 140 19.52 7.23 2.73
C ALA A 140 18.18 7.99 2.76
N ALA A 141 17.21 7.42 3.49
CA ALA A 141 16.01 8.13 3.93
C ALA A 141 16.19 8.60 5.38
N ILE A 142 15.66 9.77 5.70
CA ILE A 142 15.71 10.37 7.04
C ILE A 142 14.32 10.27 7.65
N MET A 143 14.23 9.54 8.76
CA MET A 143 13.00 9.28 9.50
C MET A 143 13.03 10.07 10.80
N GLU A 144 11.93 10.68 11.22
CA GLU A 144 11.80 11.30 12.54
C GLU A 144 10.83 10.46 13.39
N GLY A 145 11.29 10.05 14.57
CA GLY A 145 10.52 9.32 15.56
C GLY A 145 9.65 10.22 16.45
N PRO A 146 8.88 9.64 17.39
CA PRO A 146 7.98 10.38 18.26
C PRO A 146 8.68 11.29 19.28
N ASP A 147 9.96 11.03 19.56
CA ASP A 147 10.84 11.82 20.41
C ASP A 147 11.51 12.99 19.67
N GLY A 148 11.22 13.15 18.36
CA GLY A 148 11.87 14.13 17.49
C GLY A 148 13.28 13.72 17.06
N VAL A 149 13.77 12.55 17.46
CA VAL A 149 15.09 12.06 17.06
C VAL A 149 15.01 11.56 15.63
N THR A 150 16.03 11.91 14.84
CA THR A 150 16.12 11.47 13.45
C THR A 150 16.95 10.20 13.31
N VAL A 151 16.46 9.28 12.49
CA VAL A 151 17.12 8.02 12.13
C VAL A 151 17.45 8.05 10.65
N ARG A 152 18.72 7.86 10.33
CA ARG A 152 19.20 7.73 8.95
C ARG A 152 19.15 6.27 8.52
N ALA A 153 18.40 5.95 7.47
CA ALA A 153 18.20 4.60 6.96
C ALA A 153 18.78 4.45 5.55
N THR A 154 19.95 3.81 5.45
CA THR A 154 20.64 3.49 4.17
C THR A 154 20.19 2.16 3.57
N ALA A 155 20.09 2.07 2.25
CA ALA A 155 19.81 0.82 1.55
C ALA A 155 20.24 0.88 0.08
N ASP A 156 20.33 -0.28 -0.56
CA ASP A 156 20.56 -0.37 -2.00
C ASP A 156 19.38 0.20 -2.83
N LEU A 157 18.19 0.21 -2.24
CA LEU A 157 16.96 0.73 -2.83
C LEU A 157 16.11 1.47 -1.79
N ILE A 158 15.63 2.67 -2.14
CA ILE A 158 14.62 3.41 -1.37
C ILE A 158 13.35 3.52 -2.21
N VAL A 159 12.20 3.15 -1.64
CA VAL A 159 10.90 3.19 -2.33
C VAL A 159 9.92 4.07 -1.57
N GLY A 160 9.41 5.10 -2.25
CA GLY A 160 8.29 5.91 -1.77
C GLY A 160 6.95 5.21 -2.00
N ALA A 161 6.35 4.67 -0.95
CA ALA A 161 5.02 4.05 -0.93
C ALA A 161 4.07 4.77 0.08
N ASP A 162 4.33 6.05 0.32
CA ASP A 162 3.77 6.91 1.37
C ASP A 162 2.50 7.67 0.94
N GLY A 163 1.93 7.29 -0.20
CA GLY A 163 0.60 7.67 -0.65
C GLY A 163 0.51 9.05 -1.32
N SER A 164 -0.70 9.60 -1.42
CA SER A 164 -0.97 10.80 -2.21
C SER A 164 -0.19 12.04 -1.76
N PHE A 165 0.04 12.18 -0.45
CA PHE A 165 0.83 13.25 0.15
C PHE A 165 2.24 12.76 0.48
N SER A 166 2.91 12.20 -0.52
CA SER A 166 4.22 11.56 -0.41
C SER A 166 5.29 12.58 -0.02
N ALA A 167 5.98 12.31 1.09
CA ALA A 167 7.17 13.05 1.49
C ALA A 167 8.33 12.75 0.54
N VAL A 168 8.45 11.51 0.07
CA VAL A 168 9.47 11.11 -0.91
C VAL A 168 9.30 11.89 -2.22
N ARG A 169 8.08 11.98 -2.75
CA ARG A 169 7.80 12.75 -3.97
C ARG A 169 8.11 14.23 -3.76
N GLY A 170 7.69 14.83 -2.64
CA GLY A 170 8.00 16.23 -2.33
C GLY A 170 9.50 16.54 -2.23
N HIS A 171 10.34 15.54 -1.96
CA HIS A 171 11.80 15.67 -2.06
C HIS A 171 12.28 15.62 -3.51
N LEU A 172 11.78 14.68 -4.30
CA LEU A 172 12.16 14.50 -5.71
C LEU A 172 11.67 15.64 -6.61
N GLU A 173 10.54 16.27 -6.27
CA GLU A 173 9.99 17.44 -6.98
C GLU A 173 10.96 18.64 -7.01
N ARG A 174 11.95 18.69 -6.10
CA ARG A 174 12.98 19.74 -6.08
C ARG A 174 14.12 19.51 -7.07
N ARG A 175 14.15 18.36 -7.75
CA ARG A 175 15.15 18.07 -8.78
C ARG A 175 14.87 18.84 -10.06
N GLU A 176 15.92 19.12 -10.81
CA GLU A 176 15.78 19.63 -12.17
C GLU A 176 15.05 18.60 -13.05
N ARG A 177 14.22 19.09 -13.99
CA ARG A 177 13.48 18.28 -14.95
C ARG A 177 12.48 17.28 -14.31
N PHE A 178 12.00 17.56 -13.10
CA PHE A 178 10.89 16.83 -12.50
C PHE A 178 9.56 17.50 -12.87
N GLU A 179 8.71 16.79 -13.62
CA GLU A 179 7.37 17.25 -13.95
C GLU A 179 6.35 16.70 -12.95
N TYR A 180 5.56 17.59 -12.35
CA TYR A 180 4.51 17.23 -11.39
C TYR A 180 3.28 18.11 -11.59
N SER A 181 2.10 17.51 -11.45
CA SER A 181 0.83 18.22 -11.41
C SER A 181 -0.06 17.67 -10.29
N GLN A 182 -0.78 18.57 -9.63
CA GLN A 182 -1.75 18.22 -8.59
C GLN A 182 -3.04 18.98 -8.82
N SER A 183 -4.15 18.26 -8.79
CA SER A 183 -5.49 18.83 -8.83
C SER A 183 -6.32 18.18 -7.72
N SER A 184 -7.09 19.00 -7.01
CA SER A 184 -8.03 18.54 -5.99
C SER A 184 -9.44 18.72 -6.54
N LEU A 185 -10.34 17.79 -6.24
CA LEU A 185 -11.76 17.99 -6.45
C LEU A 185 -12.25 18.94 -5.34
N ALA A 186 -12.86 20.05 -5.74
CA ALA A 186 -13.51 21.00 -4.83
C ALA A 186 -14.81 20.42 -4.25
#